data_AF-A0A4R2E8Z2-F1
#
_entry.id   AF-A0A4R2E8Z2-F1
#
_cell.length_a   1.000
_cell.length_b   1.000
_cell.length_c   1.000
_cell.angle_alpha   90.00
_cell.angle_beta   90.00
_cell.angle_gamma   90.00
#
_symmetry.space_group_name_H-M   'P 1'
#
loop_
_entity.id
_entity.type
_entity.pdbx_description
1 polymer ?
#
loop_
_entity_poly.entity_id
_entity_poly.type
_entity_poly.pdbx_seq_one_letter_code
_entity_poly.pdbx_strand_id
1 'polypeptide(L)'
;MNKNKFLLLLLVILAFENCIAQNLKIFHTHELLNIARVKGVDSALAIAVKFPVYFIDEPVADSLVAMTLDADVSYLQENFLCDYAVSMGNPTKVNDAMLVYLEKRNKQIKTYKPDENFGLPSTSRWILGAFMRITDSKLEKLLIECYEEWAKKSLEYLESYKRGKTMRSDRNSYNLKRPYMDCNANCCLVLLALKSIGSPYFDKSKLDRHNEVLTYKEERPLGITFSTRTAEFMGGLQLAAIRLKKNYRSLVDPELSLDSILQIFTHYQNNTDKECWSLLLHNGSIGFIDTGCYYGELNGGGSIFRIELHKKVLLIYSLVEWVSLIN
;
A
#
# COMPACT_ATOMS: atom_id res chain seq x y z
N MET A 1 25.15 20.70 48.78
CA MET A 1 25.54 20.11 47.48
C MET A 1 26.19 21.21 46.65
N ASN A 2 27.42 21.02 46.15
CA ASN A 2 28.19 22.08 45.50
C ASN A 2 27.50 22.50 44.19
N LYS A 3 27.16 23.79 44.00
CA LYS A 3 26.37 24.28 42.85
C LYS A 3 26.97 23.85 41.51
N ASN A 4 28.31 23.77 41.44
CA ASN A 4 29.03 23.32 40.24
C ASN A 4 28.81 21.82 39.94
N LYS A 5 28.61 20.97 40.95
CA LYS A 5 28.30 19.55 40.74
C LYS A 5 26.86 19.33 40.26
N PHE A 6 25.92 20.17 40.71
CA PHE A 6 24.54 20.13 40.22
C PHE A 6 24.45 20.61 38.77
N LEU A 7 25.17 21.69 38.41
CA LEU A 7 25.23 22.19 37.04
C LEU A 7 25.87 21.18 36.08
N LEU A 8 26.93 20.50 36.51
CA LEU A 8 27.60 19.46 35.73
C LEU A 8 26.68 18.23 35.53
N LEU A 9 25.95 17.82 36.58
CA LEU A 9 24.97 16.74 36.48
C LEU A 9 23.83 17.09 35.52
N LEU A 10 23.34 18.34 35.58
CA LEU A 10 22.30 18.83 34.67
C LEU A 10 22.80 18.88 33.22
N LEU A 11 24.04 19.31 32.99
CA LEU A 11 24.68 19.31 31.67
C LEU A 11 24.93 17.90 31.13
N VAL A 12 25.27 16.94 31.99
CA VAL A 12 25.40 15.53 31.59
C VAL A 12 24.03 14.93 31.26
N ILE A 13 23.00 15.20 32.07
CA ILE A 13 21.63 14.74 31.79
C ILE A 13 21.12 15.36 30.47
N LEU A 14 21.31 16.67 30.26
CA LEU A 14 20.95 17.35 29.03
C LEU A 14 21.77 16.89 27.81
N ALA A 15 23.04 16.49 28.00
CA ALA A 15 23.86 15.91 26.94
C ALA A 15 23.48 14.46 26.60
N PHE A 16 22.89 13.72 27.55
CA PHE A 16 22.30 12.41 27.29
C PHE A 16 20.87 12.50 26.72
N GLU A 17 20.13 13.57 27.00
CA GLU A 17 18.76 13.76 26.50
C GLU A 17 18.69 14.31 25.05
N ASN A 18 19.75 14.93 24.52
CA ASN A 18 19.73 15.60 23.21
C ASN A 18 20.57 14.96 22.08
N CYS A 19 20.93 13.68 22.17
CA CYS A 19 21.60 12.96 21.07
C CYS A 19 20.97 11.59 20.84
N ILE A 20 19.65 11.51 20.65
CA ILE A 20 19.04 10.30 20.10
C ILE A 20 18.83 10.54 18.61
N ALA A 21 19.85 10.20 17.81
CA ALA A 21 19.57 9.73 16.46
C ALA A 21 18.50 8.64 16.63
N GLN A 22 17.31 8.85 16.06
CA GLN A 22 16.21 7.92 16.27
C GLN A 22 16.67 6.51 15.87
N ASN A 23 16.66 5.60 16.85
CA ASN A 23 17.18 4.26 16.66
C ASN A 23 16.36 3.54 15.57
N LEU A 24 17.06 2.88 14.65
CA LEU A 24 16.43 2.04 13.64
C LEU A 24 15.54 1.00 14.32
N LYS A 25 14.24 1.08 14.07
CA LYS A 25 13.29 0.12 14.61
C LYS A 25 13.27 -1.12 13.72
N ILE A 26 13.66 -2.26 14.26
CA ILE A 26 13.79 -3.50 13.51
C ILE A 26 12.58 -4.39 13.78
N PHE A 27 11.99 -4.93 12.73
CA PHE A 27 10.90 -5.89 12.77
C PHE A 27 11.22 -7.09 11.89
N HIS A 28 11.05 -8.28 12.45
CA HIS A 28 10.91 -9.50 11.68
C HIS A 28 9.50 -9.59 11.09
N THR A 29 9.39 -10.17 9.90
CA THR A 29 8.10 -10.46 9.24
C THR A 29 7.08 -11.16 10.14
N HIS A 30 7.49 -12.13 10.96
CA HIS A 30 6.57 -12.84 11.86
C HIS A 30 5.94 -11.94 12.93
N GLU A 31 6.55 -10.80 13.27
CA GLU A 31 5.99 -9.85 14.24
C GLU A 31 4.76 -9.11 13.70
N LEU A 32 4.55 -9.09 12.38
CA LEU A 32 3.35 -8.54 11.76
C LEU A 32 2.07 -9.21 12.30
N LEU A 33 2.13 -10.49 12.64
CA LEU A 33 0.99 -11.20 13.23
C LEU A 33 0.62 -10.68 14.62
N ASN A 34 1.62 -10.33 15.43
CA ASN A 34 1.37 -9.75 16.74
C ASN A 34 0.78 -8.34 16.61
N ILE A 35 1.31 -7.55 15.67
CA ILE A 35 0.78 -6.21 15.38
C ILE A 35 -0.66 -6.30 14.88
N ALA A 36 -0.97 -7.25 13.99
CA ALA A 36 -2.32 -7.46 13.48
C ALA A 36 -3.31 -7.81 14.61
N ARG A 37 -2.91 -8.68 15.54
CA ARG A 37 -3.74 -9.08 16.68
C ARG A 37 -3.97 -7.95 17.69
N VAL A 38 -2.94 -7.15 17.96
CA VAL A 38 -2.99 -6.11 19.02
C VAL A 38 -3.55 -4.79 18.50
N LYS A 39 -3.23 -4.40 17.26
CA LYS A 39 -3.52 -3.08 16.67
C LYS A 39 -4.43 -3.15 15.44
N GLY A 40 -4.90 -4.34 15.07
CA GLY A 40 -5.69 -4.56 13.86
C GLY A 40 -4.84 -4.82 12.61
N VAL A 41 -5.42 -5.55 11.67
CA VAL A 41 -4.73 -5.99 10.44
C VAL A 41 -4.23 -4.82 9.59
N ASP A 42 -4.99 -3.72 9.50
CA ASP A 42 -4.58 -2.52 8.77
C ASP A 42 -3.28 -1.92 9.32
N SER A 43 -3.05 -1.95 10.63
CA SER A 43 -1.79 -1.49 11.23
C SER A 43 -0.60 -2.35 10.80
N ALA A 44 -0.78 -3.66 10.71
CA ALA A 44 0.26 -4.56 10.21
C ALA A 44 0.51 -4.37 8.71
N LEU A 45 -0.56 -4.25 7.93
CA LEU A 45 -0.48 -4.02 6.48
C LEU A 45 0.10 -2.65 6.15
N ALA A 46 -0.10 -1.62 6.98
CA ALA A 46 0.52 -0.31 6.82
C ALA A 46 2.06 -0.41 6.93
N ILE A 47 2.56 -1.19 7.90
CA ILE A 47 4.00 -1.45 8.04
C ILE A 47 4.53 -2.26 6.85
N ALA A 48 3.74 -3.22 6.36
CA ALA A 48 4.11 -4.06 5.23
C ALA A 48 3.79 -3.44 3.85
N VAL A 49 3.25 -2.22 3.77
CA VAL A 49 2.55 -1.72 2.55
C VAL A 49 3.45 -1.62 1.31
N LYS A 50 4.77 -1.61 1.53
CA LYS A 50 5.83 -1.56 0.51
C LYS A 50 6.78 -2.75 0.58
N PHE A 51 6.52 -3.72 1.44
CA PHE A 51 7.27 -4.96 1.55
C PHE A 51 6.54 -6.01 0.70
N PRO A 52 7.09 -6.40 -0.48
CA PRO A 52 6.43 -7.34 -1.36
C PRO A 52 6.07 -8.62 -0.63
N VAL A 53 4.83 -9.09 -0.84
CA VAL A 53 4.28 -10.21 -0.08
C VAL A 53 5.12 -11.48 -0.23
N TYR A 54 5.77 -11.70 -1.36
CA TYR A 54 6.65 -12.87 -1.58
C TYR A 54 7.96 -12.83 -0.78
N PHE A 55 8.33 -11.70 -0.17
CA PHE A 55 9.42 -11.65 0.81
C PHE A 55 8.94 -11.91 2.24
N ILE A 56 7.63 -11.89 2.49
CA ILE A 56 7.05 -12.30 3.78
C ILE A 56 7.06 -13.83 3.82
N ASP A 57 7.37 -14.41 4.99
CA ASP A 57 7.27 -15.86 5.16
C ASP A 57 5.88 -16.35 4.78
N GLU A 58 5.79 -17.39 3.94
CA GLU A 58 4.50 -17.90 3.45
C GLU A 58 3.49 -18.15 4.59
N PRO A 59 3.84 -18.79 5.72
CA PRO A 59 2.90 -18.99 6.83
C PRO A 59 2.39 -17.69 7.46
N VAL A 60 3.23 -16.64 7.45
CA VAL A 60 2.87 -15.30 7.95
C VAL A 60 1.94 -14.62 6.97
N ALA A 61 2.27 -14.65 5.67
CA ALA A 61 1.43 -14.09 4.61
C ALA A 61 0.04 -14.75 4.61
N ASP A 62 -0.04 -16.08 4.68
CA ASP A 62 -1.30 -16.83 4.76
C ASP A 62 -2.13 -16.43 6.00
N SER A 63 -1.47 -16.29 7.15
CA SER A 63 -2.15 -15.85 8.37
C SER A 63 -2.69 -14.43 8.25
N LEU A 64 -1.95 -13.51 7.62
CA LEU A 64 -2.40 -12.15 7.35
C LEU A 64 -3.56 -12.12 6.34
N VAL A 65 -3.58 -13.01 5.34
CA VAL A 65 -4.71 -13.17 4.42
C VAL A 65 -5.96 -13.59 5.20
N ALA A 66 -5.88 -14.62 6.05
CA ALA A 66 -7.02 -15.06 6.85
C ALA A 66 -7.58 -13.91 7.72
N MET A 67 -6.69 -13.20 8.44
CA MET A 67 -7.08 -12.03 9.26
C MET A 67 -7.70 -10.90 8.41
N THR A 68 -7.21 -10.71 7.18
CA THR A 68 -7.73 -9.72 6.24
C THR A 68 -9.15 -10.06 5.79
N LEU A 69 -9.42 -11.34 5.49
CA LEU A 69 -10.75 -11.77 5.04
C LEU A 69 -11.81 -11.65 6.16
N ASP A 70 -11.39 -11.76 7.42
CA ASP A 70 -12.27 -11.58 8.58
C ASP A 70 -12.54 -10.09 8.89
N ALA A 71 -11.61 -9.19 8.62
CA ALA A 71 -11.71 -7.75 8.93
C ALA A 71 -12.51 -6.94 7.88
N ASP A 72 -13.12 -5.82 8.28
CA ASP A 72 -13.83 -4.94 7.34
C ASP A 72 -12.91 -4.46 6.22
N VAL A 73 -13.43 -4.46 4.98
CA VAL A 73 -12.66 -4.14 3.77
C VAL A 73 -12.03 -2.76 3.87
N SER A 74 -10.71 -2.72 3.71
CA SER A 74 -9.93 -1.48 3.60
C SER A 74 -9.10 -1.45 2.31
N TYR A 75 -8.60 -0.26 1.95
CA TYR A 75 -7.68 -0.11 0.82
C TYR A 75 -6.36 -0.85 1.03
N LEU A 76 -5.86 -0.92 2.27
CA LEU A 76 -4.62 -1.64 2.60
C LEU A 76 -4.78 -3.14 2.39
N GLN A 77 -5.92 -3.69 2.83
CA GLN A 77 -6.30 -5.08 2.64
C GLN A 77 -6.45 -5.45 1.16
N GLU A 78 -7.15 -4.63 0.37
CA GLU A 78 -7.29 -4.86 -1.07
C GLU A 78 -5.92 -4.94 -1.76
N ASN A 79 -5.02 -4.00 -1.44
CA ASN A 79 -3.68 -3.99 -2.01
C ASN A 79 -2.86 -5.22 -1.60
N PHE A 80 -2.93 -5.60 -0.32
CA PHE A 80 -2.23 -6.79 0.18
C PHE A 80 -2.72 -8.06 -0.51
N LEU A 81 -4.03 -8.24 -0.63
CA LEU A 81 -4.63 -9.38 -1.34
C LEU A 81 -4.27 -9.39 -2.83
N CYS A 82 -4.24 -8.23 -3.49
CA CYS A 82 -3.79 -8.15 -4.87
C CYS A 82 -2.33 -8.59 -5.03
N ASP A 83 -1.44 -8.13 -4.14
CA ASP A 83 -0.02 -8.51 -4.19
C ASP A 83 0.17 -10.00 -3.86
N TYR A 84 -0.56 -10.51 -2.88
CA TYR A 84 -0.61 -11.94 -2.56
C TYR A 84 -1.05 -12.77 -3.77
N ALA A 85 -2.14 -12.38 -4.45
CA ALA A 85 -2.66 -13.10 -5.61
C ALA A 85 -1.70 -13.13 -6.81
N VAL A 86 -0.96 -12.04 -7.02
CA VAL A 86 -0.01 -11.94 -8.13
C VAL A 86 1.28 -12.70 -7.83
N SER A 87 1.72 -12.68 -6.57
CA SER A 87 3.08 -13.06 -6.17
C SER A 87 3.19 -14.46 -5.55
N MET A 88 2.10 -15.04 -5.05
CA MET A 88 2.11 -16.36 -4.42
C MET A 88 1.88 -17.49 -5.43
N GLY A 89 2.62 -18.60 -5.23
CA GLY A 89 2.65 -19.70 -6.18
C GLY A 89 1.53 -20.75 -6.05
N ASN A 90 0.63 -20.64 -5.06
CA ASN A 90 -0.45 -21.61 -4.83
C ASN A 90 -1.80 -21.08 -5.36
N PRO A 91 -2.26 -21.53 -6.55
CA PRO A 91 -3.46 -21.00 -7.17
C PRO A 91 -4.74 -21.27 -6.35
N THR A 92 -4.82 -22.40 -5.64
CA THR A 92 -6.00 -22.75 -4.84
C THR A 92 -6.21 -21.76 -3.71
N LYS A 93 -5.15 -21.46 -2.93
CA LYS A 93 -5.22 -20.47 -1.84
C LYS A 93 -5.60 -19.08 -2.35
N VAL A 94 -5.03 -18.69 -3.49
CA VAL A 94 -5.33 -17.40 -4.14
C VAL A 94 -6.79 -17.34 -4.58
N ASN A 95 -7.31 -18.40 -5.21
CA ASN A 95 -8.71 -18.46 -5.63
C ASN A 95 -9.65 -18.29 -4.44
N ASP A 96 -9.47 -19.10 -3.39
CA ASP A 96 -10.33 -19.06 -2.21
C ASP A 96 -10.34 -17.66 -1.57
N ALA A 97 -9.15 -17.09 -1.35
CA ALA A 97 -9.03 -15.77 -0.74
C ALA A 97 -9.69 -14.67 -1.58
N MET A 98 -9.44 -14.65 -2.88
CA MET A 98 -9.97 -13.60 -3.76
C MET A 98 -11.47 -13.72 -3.99
N LEU A 99 -12.03 -14.93 -4.03
CA LEU A 99 -13.47 -15.14 -4.13
C LEU A 99 -14.17 -14.68 -2.85
N VAL A 100 -13.67 -15.05 -1.67
CA VAL A 100 -14.21 -14.58 -0.38
C VAL A 100 -14.15 -13.05 -0.29
N TYR A 101 -13.04 -12.45 -0.71
CA TYR A 101 -12.90 -11.00 -0.77
C TYR A 101 -13.96 -10.35 -1.68
N LEU A 102 -14.16 -10.89 -2.88
CA LEU A 102 -15.13 -10.36 -3.84
C LEU A 102 -16.57 -10.50 -3.32
N GLU A 103 -16.92 -11.63 -2.70
CA GLU A 103 -18.22 -11.82 -2.05
C GLU A 103 -18.47 -10.78 -0.95
N LYS A 104 -17.47 -10.52 -0.10
CA LYS A 104 -17.55 -9.50 0.95
C LYS A 104 -17.74 -8.11 0.36
N ARG A 105 -16.94 -7.77 -0.66
CA ARG A 105 -17.03 -6.49 -1.36
C ARG A 105 -18.41 -6.29 -1.98
N ASN A 106 -18.96 -7.29 -2.65
CA ASN A 106 -20.29 -7.23 -3.25
C ASN A 106 -21.39 -6.91 -2.21
N LYS A 107 -21.31 -7.52 -1.03
CA LYS A 107 -22.25 -7.25 0.07
C LYS A 107 -22.18 -5.79 0.56
N GLN A 108 -20.99 -5.17 0.55
CA GLN A 108 -20.78 -3.81 1.03
C GLN A 108 -21.15 -2.70 0.03
N ILE A 109 -21.16 -2.98 -1.28
CA ILE A 109 -21.54 -1.97 -2.29
C ILE A 109 -22.90 -1.34 -1.96
N LYS A 110 -23.85 -2.16 -1.48
CA LYS A 110 -25.20 -1.76 -1.10
C LYS A 110 -25.23 -0.72 0.03
N THR A 111 -24.25 -0.76 0.94
CA THR A 111 -24.24 0.07 2.15
C THR A 111 -23.31 1.28 2.04
N TYR A 112 -22.40 1.33 1.07
CA TYR A 112 -21.49 2.48 0.93
C TYR A 112 -22.25 3.79 0.78
N LYS A 113 -21.73 4.84 1.40
CA LYS A 113 -22.19 6.21 1.22
C LYS A 113 -21.01 7.06 0.78
N PRO A 114 -21.24 8.11 -0.02
CA PRO A 114 -20.17 8.99 -0.43
C PRO A 114 -19.62 9.73 0.78
N ASP A 115 -18.30 9.67 0.94
CA ASP A 115 -17.54 10.51 1.85
C ASP A 115 -17.38 11.91 1.25
N GLU A 116 -17.53 12.96 2.07
CA GLU A 116 -17.47 14.35 1.59
C GLU A 116 -16.11 14.73 0.97
N ASN A 117 -15.04 14.07 1.39
CA ASN A 117 -13.67 14.30 0.94
C ASN A 117 -13.19 13.24 -0.06
N PHE A 118 -13.70 12.01 0.04
CA PHE A 118 -13.17 10.85 -0.70
C PHE A 118 -14.14 10.18 -1.66
N GLY A 119 -15.41 10.61 -1.73
CA GLY A 119 -16.40 10.04 -2.64
C GLY A 119 -16.79 8.60 -2.27
N LEU A 120 -17.05 7.75 -3.26
CA LEU A 120 -17.29 6.33 -3.01
C LEU A 120 -15.98 5.53 -3.08
N PRO A 121 -15.88 4.39 -2.39
CA PRO A 121 -14.72 3.52 -2.50
C PRO A 121 -14.42 3.12 -3.95
N SER A 122 -13.21 3.44 -4.41
CA SER A 122 -12.72 3.01 -5.72
C SER A 122 -12.19 1.57 -5.63
N THR A 123 -12.40 0.79 -6.68
CA THR A 123 -11.74 -0.50 -6.86
C THR A 123 -10.34 -0.26 -7.40
N SER A 124 -9.33 -0.87 -6.76
CA SER A 124 -7.96 -0.81 -7.25
C SER A 124 -7.85 -1.42 -8.63
N ARG A 125 -7.10 -0.77 -9.52
CA ARG A 125 -6.79 -1.30 -10.85
C ARG A 125 -6.01 -2.61 -10.80
N TRP A 126 -5.29 -2.85 -9.69
CA TRP A 126 -4.51 -4.06 -9.46
C TRP A 126 -5.39 -5.32 -9.28
N ILE A 127 -6.67 -5.12 -8.94
CA ILE A 127 -7.60 -6.24 -8.78
C ILE A 127 -7.75 -7.06 -10.06
N LEU A 128 -7.58 -6.44 -11.24
CA LEU A 128 -7.64 -7.14 -12.53
C LEU A 128 -6.54 -8.20 -12.63
N GLY A 129 -5.32 -7.84 -12.21
CA GLY A 129 -4.20 -8.78 -12.19
C GLY A 129 -4.46 -9.95 -11.24
N ALA A 130 -5.09 -9.68 -10.09
CA ALA A 130 -5.50 -10.72 -9.15
C ALA A 130 -6.59 -11.62 -9.75
N PHE A 131 -7.62 -11.06 -10.39
CA PHE A 131 -8.70 -11.83 -11.00
C PHE A 131 -8.24 -12.70 -12.17
N MET A 132 -7.25 -12.27 -12.95
CA MET A 132 -6.66 -13.08 -14.03
C MET A 132 -5.97 -14.35 -13.52
N ARG A 133 -5.67 -14.46 -12.23
CA ARG A 133 -5.12 -15.67 -11.61
C ARG A 133 -6.19 -16.67 -11.21
N ILE A 134 -7.45 -16.23 -11.15
CA ILE A 134 -8.56 -17.05 -10.67
C ILE A 134 -9.09 -17.90 -11.80
N THR A 135 -9.11 -19.21 -11.59
CA THR A 135 -9.60 -20.21 -12.56
C THR A 135 -10.95 -20.80 -12.16
N ASP A 136 -11.56 -20.30 -11.09
CA ASP A 136 -12.81 -20.83 -10.54
C ASP A 136 -14.04 -20.32 -11.33
N SER A 137 -15.00 -21.20 -11.57
CA SER A 137 -16.22 -20.90 -12.33
C SER A 137 -17.16 -19.92 -11.62
N LYS A 138 -17.03 -19.73 -10.29
CA LYS A 138 -17.78 -18.73 -9.52
C LYS A 138 -17.35 -17.30 -9.81
N LEU A 139 -16.12 -17.09 -10.27
CA LEU A 139 -15.56 -15.76 -10.49
C LEU A 139 -16.46 -14.93 -11.41
N GLU A 140 -16.86 -15.49 -12.55
CA GLU A 140 -17.69 -14.79 -13.53
C GLU A 140 -19.00 -14.32 -12.89
N LYS A 141 -19.69 -15.22 -12.17
CA LYS A 141 -20.94 -14.90 -11.49
C LYS A 141 -20.76 -13.75 -10.49
N LEU A 142 -19.72 -13.80 -9.67
CA LEU A 142 -19.46 -12.76 -8.66
C LEU A 142 -19.08 -11.41 -9.30
N LEU A 143 -18.36 -11.43 -10.43
CA LEU A 143 -18.06 -10.22 -11.19
C LEU A 143 -19.33 -9.63 -11.82
N ILE A 144 -20.22 -10.47 -12.36
CA ILE A 144 -21.53 -10.03 -12.88
C ILE A 144 -22.33 -9.35 -11.76
N GLU A 145 -22.45 -10.01 -10.60
CA GLU A 145 -23.14 -9.43 -9.44
C GLU A 145 -22.50 -8.09 -9.01
N CYS A 146 -21.17 -8.02 -8.99
CA CYS A 146 -20.44 -6.79 -8.68
C CYS A 146 -20.79 -5.65 -9.65
N TYR A 147 -20.78 -5.95 -10.96
CA TYR A 147 -21.13 -4.98 -12.00
C TYR A 147 -22.58 -4.49 -11.84
N GLU A 148 -23.52 -5.41 -11.61
CA GLU A 148 -24.94 -5.07 -11.49
C GLU A 148 -25.22 -4.18 -10.28
N GLU A 149 -24.57 -4.44 -9.14
CA GLU A 149 -24.69 -3.60 -7.95
C GLU A 149 -24.10 -2.20 -8.17
N TRP A 150 -22.91 -2.08 -8.78
CA TRP A 150 -22.35 -0.77 -9.13
C TRP A 150 -23.18 -0.03 -10.17
N ALA A 151 -23.69 -0.73 -11.17
CA ALA A 151 -24.52 -0.15 -12.22
C ALA A 151 -25.83 0.39 -11.65
N LYS A 152 -26.51 -0.40 -10.79
CA LYS A 152 -27.70 0.03 -10.04
C LYS A 152 -27.39 1.27 -9.22
N LYS A 153 -26.30 1.24 -8.47
CA LYS A 153 -25.90 2.36 -7.60
C LYS A 153 -25.54 3.62 -8.37
N SER A 154 -24.97 3.49 -9.57
CA SER A 154 -24.72 4.64 -10.44
C SER A 154 -26.02 5.40 -10.76
N LEU A 155 -27.14 4.70 -10.92
CA LEU A 155 -28.42 5.35 -11.22
C LEU A 155 -28.91 6.21 -10.05
N GLU A 156 -28.60 5.83 -8.80
CA GLU A 156 -28.94 6.60 -7.61
C GLU A 156 -28.30 8.00 -7.59
N TYR A 157 -27.11 8.14 -8.20
CA TYR A 157 -26.35 9.40 -8.24
C TYR A 157 -26.49 10.18 -9.56
N LEU A 158 -27.25 9.66 -10.53
CA LEU A 158 -27.36 10.27 -11.86
C LEU A 158 -27.91 11.71 -11.82
N GLU A 159 -28.94 11.97 -11.02
CA GLU A 159 -29.54 13.31 -10.93
C GLU A 159 -28.62 14.29 -10.21
N SER A 160 -27.89 13.85 -9.19
CA SER A 160 -26.83 14.66 -8.58
C SER A 160 -25.73 15.01 -9.57
N TYR A 161 -25.29 14.05 -10.38
CA TYR A 161 -24.31 14.30 -11.44
C TYR A 161 -24.80 15.34 -12.46
N LYS A 162 -26.03 15.20 -12.96
CA LYS A 162 -26.63 16.17 -13.89
C LYS A 162 -26.66 17.58 -13.30
N ARG A 163 -27.06 17.73 -12.03
CA ARG A 163 -27.00 19.02 -11.31
C ARG A 163 -25.57 19.53 -11.17
N GLY A 164 -24.62 18.66 -10.83
CA GLY A 164 -23.22 19.01 -10.71
C GLY A 164 -22.63 19.58 -12.00
N LYS A 165 -23.05 19.10 -13.18
CA LYS A 165 -22.59 19.63 -14.48
C LYS A 165 -23.04 21.07 -14.76
N THR A 166 -24.13 21.54 -14.14
CA THR A 166 -24.66 22.89 -14.36
C THR A 166 -24.27 23.86 -13.24
N MET A 167 -23.61 23.37 -12.18
CA MET A 167 -23.14 24.20 -11.07
C MET A 167 -21.89 25.01 -11.45
N ARG A 168 -21.87 26.28 -11.00
CA ARG A 168 -20.74 27.19 -11.18
C ARG A 168 -19.64 27.05 -10.12
N SER A 169 -19.96 26.50 -8.95
CA SER A 169 -18.97 26.29 -7.88
C SER A 169 -18.23 24.97 -8.12
N ASP A 170 -16.91 25.04 -8.26
CA ASP A 170 -16.08 23.87 -8.55
C ASP A 170 -16.19 22.79 -7.47
N ARG A 171 -16.12 23.18 -6.17
CA ARG A 171 -16.23 22.23 -5.05
C ARG A 171 -17.60 21.54 -5.01
N ASN A 172 -18.69 22.29 -5.14
CA ASN A 172 -20.03 21.71 -5.11
C ASN A 172 -20.31 20.89 -6.38
N SER A 173 -19.84 21.35 -7.53
CA SER A 173 -19.88 20.58 -8.79
C SER A 173 -19.16 19.24 -8.63
N TYR A 174 -17.94 19.26 -8.09
CA TYR A 174 -17.13 18.07 -7.86
C TYR A 174 -17.83 17.07 -6.93
N ASN A 175 -18.28 17.53 -5.75
CA ASN A 175 -18.93 16.66 -4.75
C ASN A 175 -20.22 16.01 -5.29
N LEU A 176 -20.98 16.70 -6.14
CA LEU A 176 -22.18 16.15 -6.76
C LEU A 176 -21.88 15.17 -7.91
N LYS A 177 -20.79 15.40 -8.66
CA LYS A 177 -20.42 14.54 -9.79
C LYS A 177 -19.68 13.27 -9.37
N ARG A 178 -18.82 13.37 -8.35
CA ARG A 178 -17.86 12.33 -7.97
C ARG A 178 -18.50 10.95 -7.70
N PRO A 179 -19.56 10.81 -6.90
CA PRO A 179 -20.13 9.48 -6.63
C PRO A 179 -20.61 8.75 -7.90
N TYR A 180 -21.19 9.49 -8.85
CA TYR A 180 -21.57 8.92 -10.14
C TYR A 180 -20.35 8.48 -10.95
N MET A 181 -19.31 9.30 -11.00
CA MET A 181 -18.06 8.97 -11.69
C MET A 181 -17.37 7.75 -11.07
N ASP A 182 -17.32 7.65 -9.74
CA ASP A 182 -16.73 6.51 -9.01
C ASP A 182 -17.46 5.21 -9.33
N CYS A 183 -18.80 5.21 -9.33
CA CYS A 183 -19.59 4.04 -9.74
C CYS A 183 -19.27 3.61 -11.17
N ASN A 184 -19.21 4.56 -12.12
CA ASN A 184 -18.92 4.26 -13.52
C ASN A 184 -17.49 3.73 -13.70
N ALA A 185 -16.51 4.28 -12.97
CA ALA A 185 -15.13 3.78 -12.97
C ALA A 185 -15.05 2.34 -12.45
N ASN A 186 -15.78 2.02 -11.37
CA ASN A 186 -15.89 0.66 -10.86
C ASN A 186 -16.55 -0.30 -11.86
N CYS A 187 -17.64 0.11 -12.52
CA CYS A 187 -18.25 -0.66 -13.61
C CYS A 187 -17.26 -0.96 -14.75
N CYS A 188 -16.47 0.03 -15.18
CA CYS A 188 -15.45 -0.18 -16.21
C CYS A 188 -14.43 -1.23 -15.79
N LEU A 189 -13.93 -1.19 -14.55
CA LEU A 189 -12.98 -2.18 -14.05
C LEU A 189 -13.57 -3.59 -14.03
N VAL A 190 -14.79 -3.76 -13.54
CA VAL A 190 -15.43 -5.08 -13.51
C VAL A 190 -15.69 -5.60 -14.93
N LEU A 191 -16.11 -4.75 -15.88
CA LEU A 191 -16.26 -5.15 -17.28
C LEU A 191 -14.93 -5.54 -17.93
N LEU A 192 -13.83 -4.87 -17.60
CA LEU A 192 -12.50 -5.26 -18.05
C LEU A 192 -12.07 -6.61 -17.45
N ALA A 193 -12.42 -6.89 -16.19
CA ALA A 193 -12.20 -8.21 -15.58
C ALA A 193 -12.97 -9.29 -16.34
N LEU A 194 -14.27 -9.07 -16.58
CA LEU A 194 -15.13 -9.99 -17.36
C LEU A 194 -14.58 -10.21 -18.78
N LYS A 195 -14.10 -9.16 -19.45
CA LYS A 195 -13.41 -9.27 -20.74
C LYS A 195 -12.17 -10.15 -20.65
N SER A 196 -11.35 -9.97 -19.62
CA SER A 196 -10.07 -10.67 -19.46
C SER A 196 -10.23 -12.18 -19.27
N ILE A 197 -11.35 -12.61 -18.68
CA ILE A 197 -11.70 -14.02 -18.50
C ILE A 197 -12.54 -14.59 -19.64
N GLY A 198 -12.77 -13.82 -20.71
CA GLY A 198 -13.56 -14.26 -21.87
C GLY A 198 -15.06 -14.42 -21.58
N SER A 199 -15.61 -13.72 -20.58
CA SER A 199 -17.02 -13.83 -20.21
C SER A 199 -17.94 -13.36 -21.35
N PRO A 200 -18.98 -14.13 -21.73
CA PRO A 200 -20.01 -13.68 -22.67
C PRO A 200 -20.87 -12.52 -22.13
N TYR A 201 -20.82 -12.24 -20.83
CA TYR A 201 -21.52 -11.08 -20.25
C TYR A 201 -20.86 -9.75 -20.62
N PHE A 202 -19.55 -9.78 -20.95
CA PHE A 202 -18.83 -8.61 -21.41
C PHE A 202 -19.44 -8.07 -22.71
N ASP A 203 -19.71 -6.77 -22.71
CA ASP A 203 -20.27 -6.05 -23.84
C ASP A 203 -19.55 -4.71 -23.97
N LYS A 204 -18.97 -4.48 -25.14
CA LYS A 204 -18.23 -3.26 -25.43
C LYS A 204 -19.12 -2.02 -25.33
N SER A 205 -20.39 -2.10 -25.70
CA SER A 205 -21.33 -0.97 -25.58
C SER A 205 -21.58 -0.59 -24.12
N LYS A 206 -21.64 -1.57 -23.19
CA LYS A 206 -21.71 -1.29 -21.74
C LYS A 206 -20.48 -0.54 -21.28
N LEU A 207 -19.29 -0.98 -21.71
CA LEU A 207 -18.01 -0.34 -21.35
C LEU A 207 -17.92 1.10 -21.90
N ASP A 208 -18.27 1.30 -23.17
CA ASP A 208 -18.22 2.60 -23.84
C ASP A 208 -19.16 3.60 -23.15
N ARG A 209 -20.38 3.18 -22.80
CA ARG A 209 -21.34 3.99 -22.03
C ARG A 209 -20.78 4.48 -20.70
N HIS A 210 -20.09 3.62 -19.95
CA HIS A 210 -19.49 4.03 -18.66
C HIS A 210 -18.30 4.96 -18.87
N ASN A 211 -17.51 4.77 -19.94
CA ASN A 211 -16.39 5.65 -20.28
C ASN A 211 -16.82 7.06 -20.69
N GLU A 212 -17.98 7.24 -21.33
CA GLU A 212 -18.51 8.56 -21.69
C GLU A 212 -18.72 9.50 -20.48
N VAL A 213 -18.99 8.92 -19.30
CA VAL A 213 -19.15 9.66 -18.05
C VAL A 213 -17.82 10.20 -17.52
N LEU A 214 -16.72 9.51 -17.82
CA LEU A 214 -15.38 9.86 -17.35
C LEU A 214 -14.79 10.96 -18.25
N THR A 215 -15.38 12.15 -18.18
CA THR A 215 -15.11 13.28 -19.11
C THR A 215 -13.79 14.00 -18.86
N TYR A 216 -13.11 13.74 -17.72
CA TYR A 216 -11.75 14.22 -17.49
C TYR A 216 -10.75 13.14 -17.88
N LYS A 217 -10.04 13.42 -18.98
CA LYS A 217 -8.70 12.88 -19.27
C LYS A 217 -7.68 13.40 -18.24
N GLU A 218 -7.95 13.28 -16.94
CA GLU A 218 -6.82 13.09 -16.04
C GLU A 218 -6.27 11.71 -16.39
N GLU A 219 -5.17 11.80 -17.12
CA GLU A 219 -4.18 10.83 -17.53
C GLU A 219 -3.86 9.76 -16.46
N ARG A 220 -4.83 8.93 -16.15
CA ARG A 220 -4.52 7.53 -16.03
C ARG A 220 -5.29 6.85 -17.13
N PRO A 221 -4.71 6.76 -18.35
CA PRO A 221 -5.16 5.72 -19.27
C PRO A 221 -5.43 4.47 -18.43
N LEU A 222 -6.53 3.77 -18.71
CA LEU A 222 -6.61 2.34 -18.36
C LEU A 222 -5.60 1.55 -19.23
N GLY A 223 -4.44 2.15 -19.55
CA GLY A 223 -3.18 1.47 -19.67
C GLY A 223 -3.00 0.77 -18.35
N ILE A 224 -3.54 -0.44 -18.31
CA ILE A 224 -3.08 -1.50 -17.44
C ILE A 224 -1.65 -1.73 -17.94
N THR A 225 -0.72 -0.84 -17.59
CA THR A 225 0.67 -1.21 -17.60
C THR A 225 0.77 -2.22 -16.48
N PHE A 226 0.83 -3.49 -16.89
CA PHE A 226 1.21 -4.65 -16.09
C PHE A 226 2.64 -4.51 -15.52
N SER A 227 3.13 -3.29 -15.29
CA SER A 227 4.19 -3.08 -14.32
C SER A 227 3.54 -3.40 -12.97
N THR A 228 3.44 -4.68 -12.68
CA THR A 228 3.16 -5.19 -11.36
C THR A 228 4.00 -4.36 -10.39
N ARG A 229 3.43 -3.97 -9.26
CA ARG A 229 4.21 -3.45 -8.13
C ARG A 229 5.53 -4.23 -7.95
N THR A 230 5.51 -5.54 -8.21
CA THR A 230 6.68 -6.42 -8.33
C THR A 230 7.80 -5.88 -9.24
N ALA A 231 7.51 -5.37 -10.45
CA ALA A 231 8.51 -4.74 -11.32
C ALA A 231 9.03 -3.41 -10.77
N GLU A 232 8.18 -2.60 -10.12
CA GLU A 232 8.60 -1.38 -9.40
C GLU A 232 9.49 -1.73 -8.18
N PHE A 233 9.21 -2.85 -7.51
CA PHE A 233 9.96 -3.33 -6.35
C PHE A 233 11.25 -4.08 -6.73
N MET A 234 11.30 -4.69 -7.92
CA MET A 234 12.51 -5.31 -8.47
C MET A 234 13.41 -4.28 -9.16
N GLY A 235 12.82 -3.28 -9.82
CA GLY A 235 13.50 -2.17 -10.50
C GLY A 235 13.77 -0.98 -9.58
N GLY A 236 14.68 -1.16 -8.63
CA GLY A 236 15.24 -0.05 -7.86
C GLY A 236 16.56 0.44 -8.45
N LEU A 237 16.89 1.72 -8.28
CA LEU A 237 18.23 2.22 -8.59
C LEU A 237 19.19 1.67 -7.54
N GLN A 238 20.13 0.82 -7.95
CA GLN A 238 21.18 0.36 -7.05
C GLN A 238 22.05 1.55 -6.63
N LEU A 239 21.95 1.95 -5.37
CA LEU A 239 22.71 3.07 -4.81
C LEU A 239 24.11 2.64 -4.38
N ALA A 240 24.21 1.46 -3.79
CA ALA A 240 25.47 1.00 -3.20
C ALA A 240 25.61 -0.52 -3.22
N ALA A 241 26.86 -0.96 -3.27
CA ALA A 241 27.28 -2.33 -2.98
C ALA A 241 28.41 -2.28 -1.94
N ILE A 242 28.11 -2.68 -0.71
CA ILE A 242 29.06 -2.61 0.40
C ILE A 242 29.65 -4.00 0.63
N ARG A 243 30.98 -4.08 0.62
CA ARG A 243 31.69 -5.32 0.93
C ARG A 243 31.88 -5.44 2.44
N LEU A 244 31.32 -6.48 3.02
CA LEU A 244 31.36 -6.77 4.45
C LEU A 244 32.63 -7.54 4.82
N LYS A 245 33.05 -7.41 6.08
CA LYS A 245 34.28 -8.04 6.60
C LYS A 245 34.23 -9.57 6.57
N LYS A 246 33.04 -10.15 6.71
CA LYS A 246 32.78 -11.59 6.71
C LYS A 246 31.42 -11.90 6.10
N ASN A 247 31.09 -13.18 6.05
CA ASN A 247 29.76 -13.63 5.63
C ASN A 247 28.78 -13.47 6.79
N TYR A 248 27.58 -12.99 6.48
CA TYR A 248 26.48 -12.85 7.42
C TYR A 248 25.29 -13.66 6.92
N ARG A 249 24.46 -14.14 7.85
CA ARG A 249 23.26 -14.94 7.52
C ARG A 249 21.99 -14.10 7.48
N SER A 250 21.99 -12.95 8.15
CA SER A 250 20.81 -12.12 8.36
C SER A 250 21.20 -10.65 8.38
N LEU A 251 20.27 -9.77 7.99
CA LEU A 251 20.42 -8.31 8.11
C LEU A 251 20.50 -7.83 9.56
N VAL A 252 20.11 -8.66 10.52
CA VAL A 252 20.12 -8.32 11.95
C VAL A 252 21.11 -9.18 12.73
N ASP A 253 22.11 -9.71 12.04
CA ASP A 253 23.22 -10.38 12.71
C ASP A 253 23.88 -9.40 13.69
N PRO A 254 24.05 -9.75 14.98
CA PRO A 254 24.59 -8.83 15.99
C PRO A 254 25.98 -8.27 15.66
N GLU A 255 26.74 -8.97 14.83
CA GLU A 255 28.08 -8.56 14.40
C GLU A 255 28.06 -7.74 13.09
N LEU A 256 26.89 -7.56 12.48
CA LEU A 256 26.68 -6.67 11.35
C LEU A 256 26.36 -5.27 11.87
N SER A 257 27.31 -4.35 11.77
CA SER A 257 27.07 -2.94 12.13
C SER A 257 26.10 -2.30 11.14
N LEU A 258 24.84 -2.18 11.57
CA LEU A 258 23.80 -1.44 10.86
C LEU A 258 24.10 0.07 10.81
N ASP A 259 25.00 0.58 11.66
CA ASP A 259 25.42 1.98 11.64
C ASP A 259 25.98 2.40 10.28
N SER A 260 26.66 1.46 9.58
CA SER A 260 27.18 1.71 8.23
C SER A 260 26.07 1.84 7.18
N ILE A 261 24.93 1.17 7.40
CA ILE A 261 23.72 1.30 6.57
C ILE A 261 23.04 2.63 6.88
N LEU A 262 22.95 2.97 8.17
CA LEU A 262 22.32 4.20 8.65
C LEU A 262 23.04 5.48 8.20
N GLN A 263 24.36 5.41 8.01
CA GLN A 263 25.14 6.52 7.45
C GLN A 263 24.64 6.97 6.07
N ILE A 264 24.08 6.06 5.28
CA ILE A 264 23.50 6.37 3.96
C ILE A 264 22.25 7.24 4.08
N PHE A 265 21.58 7.20 5.24
CA PHE A 265 20.34 7.93 5.52
C PHE A 265 20.54 9.08 6.52
N THR A 266 21.77 9.54 6.68
CA THR A 266 22.16 10.59 7.64
C THR A 266 21.34 11.88 7.55
N HIS A 267 20.81 12.20 6.38
CA HIS A 267 19.90 13.34 6.20
C HIS A 267 18.64 13.26 7.09
N TYR A 268 18.14 12.05 7.33
CA TYR A 268 16.98 11.80 8.20
C TYR A 268 17.38 11.70 9.69
N GLN A 269 18.62 11.30 9.98
CA GLN A 269 19.06 11.07 11.37
C GLN A 269 19.49 12.33 12.12
N ASN A 270 19.97 13.35 11.41
CA ASN A 270 20.57 14.55 12.02
C ASN A 270 19.55 15.67 12.34
N ASN A 271 18.25 15.42 12.16
CA ASN A 271 17.19 16.41 12.35
C ASN A 271 16.49 16.17 13.70
N THR A 272 17.11 16.59 14.81
CA THR A 272 16.60 16.40 16.18
C THR A 272 15.31 17.18 16.47
N ASP A 273 15.04 18.23 15.70
CA ASP A 273 13.86 19.09 15.88
C ASP A 273 12.60 18.57 15.15
N LYS A 274 12.68 17.38 14.55
CA LYS A 274 11.65 16.83 13.67
C LYS A 274 11.24 15.43 14.10
N GLU A 275 9.97 15.11 13.92
CA GLU A 275 9.45 13.75 14.10
C GLU A 275 9.86 12.90 12.90
N CYS A 276 11.08 12.37 12.97
CA CYS A 276 11.57 11.40 12.00
C CYS A 276 11.08 9.98 12.32
N TRP A 277 11.32 9.05 11.42
CA TRP A 277 11.30 7.62 11.71
C TRP A 277 12.33 6.89 10.86
N SER A 278 12.73 5.72 11.35
CA SER A 278 13.49 4.74 10.59
C SER A 278 13.07 3.34 11.03
N LEU A 279 12.58 2.55 10.09
CA LEU A 279 12.05 1.22 10.31
C LEU A 279 12.67 0.24 9.32
N LEU A 280 13.21 -0.88 9.81
CA LEU A 280 13.63 -2.02 9.00
C LEU A 280 12.65 -3.18 9.21
N LEU A 281 11.85 -3.50 8.20
CA LEU A 281 11.13 -4.77 8.14
C LEU A 281 11.98 -5.75 7.34
N HIS A 282 12.21 -6.96 7.86
CA HIS A 282 13.08 -7.92 7.18
C HIS A 282 12.64 -9.38 7.32
N ASN A 283 13.06 -10.16 6.34
CA ASN A 283 13.04 -11.61 6.35
C ASN A 283 14.45 -12.14 6.05
N GLY A 284 15.16 -12.57 7.10
CA GLY A 284 16.52 -13.09 7.00
C GLY A 284 17.48 -12.09 6.32
N SER A 285 17.89 -12.41 5.09
CA SER A 285 18.85 -11.65 4.31
C SER A 285 18.25 -10.53 3.45
N ILE A 286 16.93 -10.34 3.45
CA ILE A 286 16.25 -9.32 2.64
C ILE A 286 15.41 -8.42 3.54
N GLY A 287 15.42 -7.11 3.29
CA GLY A 287 14.72 -6.14 4.12
C GLY A 287 14.36 -4.86 3.37
N PHE A 288 13.44 -4.10 3.96
CA PHE A 288 13.07 -2.77 3.51
C PHE A 288 13.27 -1.78 4.64
N ILE A 289 13.92 -0.67 4.31
CA ILE A 289 14.05 0.46 5.21
C ILE A 289 13.09 1.54 4.76
N ASP A 290 12.16 1.90 5.64
CA ASP A 290 11.32 3.07 5.52
C ASP A 290 11.87 4.13 6.47
N THR A 291 12.27 5.27 5.91
CA THR A 291 12.74 6.41 6.69
C THR A 291 12.12 7.68 6.17
N GLY A 292 11.79 8.58 7.09
CA GLY A 292 11.20 9.87 6.74
C GLY A 292 11.16 10.79 7.93
N CYS A 293 10.68 12.01 7.69
CA CYS A 293 10.46 13.01 8.72
C CYS A 293 9.25 13.86 8.41
N TYR A 294 8.53 14.23 9.47
CA TYR A 294 7.59 15.34 9.43
C TYR A 294 8.32 16.65 9.69
N TYR A 295 8.08 17.63 8.81
CA TYR A 295 8.61 18.99 8.89
C TYR A 295 7.52 20.01 9.27
N GLY A 296 6.26 19.58 9.35
CA GLY A 296 5.08 20.35 9.74
C GLY A 296 3.81 19.50 9.56
N GLU A 297 2.63 20.03 9.91
CA GLU A 297 1.37 19.26 9.90
C GLU A 297 1.05 18.59 8.54
N LEU A 298 1.46 19.21 7.43
CA LEU A 298 1.25 18.71 6.06
C LEU A 298 2.55 18.64 5.25
N ASN A 299 3.69 18.88 5.89
CA ASN A 299 5.00 18.92 5.26
C ASN A 299 5.87 17.78 5.77
N GLY A 300 6.51 17.06 4.85
CA GLY A 300 7.35 15.93 5.21
C GLY A 300 8.05 15.35 4.00
N GLY A 301 8.93 14.40 4.25
CA GLY A 301 9.58 13.66 3.18
C GLY A 301 10.14 12.36 3.69
N GLY A 302 10.43 11.45 2.77
CA GLY A 302 10.99 10.16 3.11
C GLY A 302 11.44 9.37 1.90
N SER A 303 12.11 8.28 2.20
CA SER A 303 12.67 7.36 1.23
C SER A 303 12.44 5.93 1.67
N ILE A 304 12.25 5.06 0.68
CA ILE A 304 12.09 3.63 0.90
C ILE A 304 13.19 2.91 0.14
N PHE A 305 13.90 2.06 0.85
CA PHE A 305 15.04 1.31 0.34
C PHE A 305 14.81 -0.19 0.44
N ARG A 306 15.26 -0.92 -0.57
CA ARG A 306 15.42 -2.39 -0.49
C ARG A 306 16.86 -2.71 -0.17
N ILE A 307 17.06 -3.64 0.75
CA ILE A 307 18.38 -4.12 1.14
C ILE A 307 18.43 -5.63 0.99
N GLU A 308 19.51 -6.10 0.36
CA GLU A 308 19.77 -7.52 0.18
C GLU A 308 21.18 -7.88 0.63
N LEU A 309 21.26 -8.91 1.46
CA LEU A 309 22.50 -9.48 1.94
C LEU A 309 22.84 -10.75 1.15
N HIS A 310 23.89 -10.65 0.35
CA HIS A 310 24.45 -11.73 -0.45
C HIS A 310 25.81 -12.15 0.14
N LYS A 311 25.78 -12.99 1.17
CA LYS A 311 26.96 -13.46 1.92
C LYS A 311 27.75 -12.30 2.54
N LYS A 312 28.71 -11.75 1.79
CA LYS A 312 29.62 -10.66 2.21
C LYS A 312 29.37 -9.37 1.44
N VAL A 313 28.26 -9.28 0.71
CA VAL A 313 27.91 -8.10 -0.06
C VAL A 313 26.53 -7.65 0.38
N LEU A 314 26.42 -6.39 0.76
CA LEU A 314 25.16 -5.74 1.02
C LEU A 314 24.81 -4.86 -0.18
N LEU A 315 23.68 -5.12 -0.81
CA LEU A 315 23.17 -4.34 -1.93
C LEU A 315 22.03 -3.44 -1.43
N ILE A 316 22.07 -2.18 -1.82
CA ILE A 316 21.08 -1.17 -1.40
C ILE A 316 20.48 -0.54 -2.64
N TYR A 317 19.16 -0.55 -2.72
CA TYR A 317 18.40 -0.03 -3.84
C TYR A 317 17.45 1.07 -3.33
N SER A 318 17.45 2.23 -3.98
CA SER A 318 16.39 3.21 -3.81
C SER A 318 15.17 2.76 -4.60
N LEU A 319 14.02 2.72 -3.94
CA LEU A 319 12.76 2.37 -4.58
C LEU A 319 11.91 3.61 -4.84
N VAL A 320 11.68 4.39 -3.79
CA VAL A 320 10.80 5.56 -3.83
C VAL A 320 11.36 6.63 -2.93
N GLU A 321 11.30 7.86 -3.41
CA GLU A 321 11.46 9.08 -2.62
C GLU A 321 10.15 9.86 -2.72
N TRP A 322 9.71 10.44 -1.61
CA TRP A 322 8.50 11.23 -1.56
C TRP A 322 8.74 12.50 -0.75
N VAL A 323 8.07 13.56 -1.18
CA VAL A 323 8.11 14.88 -0.55
C VAL A 323 6.68 15.41 -0.56
N SER A 324 6.16 15.74 0.61
CA SER A 324 4.93 16.49 0.79
C SER A 324 5.34 17.92 1.12
N LEU A 325 5.12 18.84 0.17
CA LEU A 325 5.27 20.27 0.37
C LEU A 325 3.97 20.92 -0.06
N ILE A 326 3.25 21.51 0.89
CA ILE A 326 2.21 22.47 0.58
C ILE A 326 2.86 23.85 0.76
N ASN A 327 3.00 24.58 -0.34
CA ASN A 327 3.38 26.00 -0.35
C ASN A 327 2.21 26.87 0.11
#